data_AF-A0A351GFC5-F1
#
_entry.id   AF-A0A351GFC5-F1
#
_cell.length_a   1.000
_cell.length_b   1.000
_cell.length_c   1.000
_cell.angle_alpha   90.00
_cell.angle_beta   90.00
_cell.angle_gamma   90.00
#
_symmetry.space_group_name_H-M   'P 1'
#
loop_
_entity.id
_entity.type
_entity.pdbx_description
1 polymer ?
#
loop_
_entity_poly.entity_id
_entity_poly.type
_entity_poly.pdbx_seq_one_letter_code
_entity_poly.pdbx_strand_id
1 'polypeptide(L)'
;MELVESVEDNYSALFRDWMLACFSNNLKKAAELSDNLNKLGRIQLQIFLKNGLNILRESLLYTMIDDYQIKAEKDQQDFIKKFSKTLNASYIEKSYEQINEVIYHIQRNANGRIALYNLSLKLRYNFIR
;
A
#
# COMPACT_ATOMS: atom_id res chain seq x y z
N MET A 1 -3.26 13.04 -20.37
CA MET A 1 -2.55 11.84 -19.86
C MET A 1 -1.64 12.24 -18.71
N GLU A 2 -0.88 13.34 -18.81
CA GLU A 2 -0.04 13.92 -17.73
C GLU A 2 -0.72 14.14 -16.35
N LEU A 3 -1.99 14.58 -16.32
CA LEU A 3 -2.71 14.81 -15.06
C LEU A 3 -3.00 13.52 -14.26
N VAL A 4 -3.13 12.38 -14.94
CA VAL A 4 -3.42 11.09 -14.28
C VAL A 4 -2.12 10.49 -13.72
N GLU A 5 -1.03 10.57 -14.49
CA GLU A 5 0.30 10.10 -14.09
C GLU A 5 0.79 10.82 -12.81
N SER A 6 0.69 12.15 -12.77
CA SER A 6 1.10 12.93 -11.58
C SER A 6 0.35 12.59 -10.28
N VAL A 7 -0.89 12.08 -10.39
CA VAL A 7 -1.70 11.67 -9.24
C VAL A 7 -1.33 10.26 -8.79
N GLU A 8 -1.02 9.36 -9.73
CA GLU A 8 -0.58 7.99 -9.43
C GLU A 8 0.80 7.97 -8.75
N ASP A 9 1.74 8.82 -9.18
CA ASP A 9 3.04 8.95 -8.53
C ASP A 9 2.93 9.40 -7.07
N ASN A 10 2.00 10.32 -6.82
CA ASN A 10 1.71 10.76 -5.46
C ASN A 10 1.16 9.61 -4.59
N TYR A 11 0.35 8.71 -5.16
CA TYR A 11 -0.15 7.54 -4.41
C TYR A 11 0.92 6.54 -4.09
N SER A 12 1.83 6.25 -5.00
CA SER A 12 2.92 5.30 -4.72
C SER A 12 3.89 5.87 -3.67
N ALA A 13 4.15 7.17 -3.70
CA ALA A 13 4.91 7.84 -2.63
C ALA A 13 4.18 7.78 -1.28
N LEU A 14 2.88 8.08 -1.24
CA LEU A 14 2.07 7.96 -0.02
C LEU A 14 2.00 6.52 0.50
N PHE A 15 1.92 5.54 -0.41
CA PHE A 15 1.85 4.12 -0.06
C PHE A 15 3.16 3.65 0.55
N ARG A 16 4.31 4.04 -0.03
CA ARG A 16 5.63 3.81 0.56
C ARG A 16 5.70 4.35 1.98
N ASP A 17 5.33 5.62 2.18
CA ASP A 17 5.44 6.26 3.50
C ASP A 17 4.50 5.58 4.53
N TRP A 18 3.32 5.15 4.10
CA TRP A 18 2.37 4.40 4.92
C TRP A 18 2.88 3.00 5.29
N MET A 19 3.43 2.26 4.33
CA MET A 19 4.02 0.94 4.59
C MET A 19 5.27 1.02 5.47
N LEU A 20 6.11 2.06 5.32
CA LEU A 20 7.24 2.31 6.21
C LEU A 20 6.79 2.57 7.65
N ALA A 21 5.71 3.34 7.85
CA ALA A 21 5.14 3.56 9.18
C ALA A 21 4.63 2.24 9.79
N CYS A 22 4.00 1.37 9.00
CA CYS A 22 3.55 0.05 9.45
C CYS A 22 4.73 -0.87 9.79
N PHE A 23 5.75 -0.94 8.92
CA PHE A 23 6.95 -1.75 9.09
C PHE A 23 7.74 -1.35 10.35
N SER A 24 7.96 -0.04 10.54
CA SER A 24 8.65 0.51 11.72
C SER A 24 7.80 0.54 12.99
N ASN A 25 6.55 0.06 12.93
CA ASN A 25 5.58 0.11 14.03
C ASN A 25 5.35 1.54 14.58
N ASN A 26 5.49 2.57 13.73
CA ASN A 26 5.28 3.97 14.10
C ASN A 26 3.78 4.31 14.03
N LEU A 27 3.05 3.95 15.09
CA LEU A 27 1.59 4.09 15.15
C LEU A 27 1.11 5.54 15.10
N LYS A 28 1.91 6.47 15.63
CA LYS A 28 1.62 7.91 15.53
C LYS A 28 1.62 8.35 14.07
N LYS A 29 2.68 7.99 13.32
CA LYS A 29 2.78 8.32 11.89
C LYS A 29 1.69 7.63 11.07
N ALA A 30 1.36 6.37 11.39
CA ALA A 30 0.27 5.65 10.73
C ALA A 30 -1.10 6.33 10.94
N ALA A 31 -1.36 6.86 12.15
CA ALA A 31 -2.57 7.62 12.43
C ALA A 31 -2.61 8.95 11.64
N GLU A 32 -1.51 9.70 11.61
CA GLU A 32 -1.39 10.94 10.83
C GLU A 32 -1.62 10.70 9.33
N LEU A 33 -1.03 9.64 8.78
CA LEU A 33 -1.22 9.25 7.38
C LEU A 33 -2.66 8.81 7.10
N SER A 34 -3.30 8.08 8.02
CA SER A 34 -4.71 7.71 7.90
C SER A 34 -5.62 8.95 7.84
N ASP A 35 -5.32 9.98 8.64
CA ASP A 35 -6.06 11.25 8.63
C ASP A 35 -5.89 12.00 7.30
N ASN A 36 -4.66 12.04 6.78
CA ASN A 36 -4.37 12.71 5.51
C ASN A 36 -4.98 11.98 4.31
N LEU A 37 -4.86 10.65 4.25
CA LEU A 37 -5.47 9.82 3.21
C LEU A 37 -7.00 9.93 3.22
N ASN A 38 -7.62 10.00 4.40
CA ASN A 38 -9.07 10.15 4.50
C ASN A 38 -9.58 11.48 3.89
N LYS A 39 -8.76 12.54 3.88
CA LYS A 39 -9.13 13.84 3.24
C LYS A 39 -9.23 13.75 1.71
N LEU A 40 -8.64 12.72 1.09
CA LEU A 40 -8.72 12.51 -0.37
C LEU A 40 -10.14 12.14 -0.83
N GLY A 41 -10.98 11.66 0.09
CA GLY A 41 -12.32 11.19 -0.20
C GLY A 41 -12.37 9.73 -0.67
N ARG A 42 -13.57 9.17 -0.65
CA ARG A 42 -13.82 7.72 -0.81
C ARG A 42 -13.32 7.12 -2.12
N ILE A 43 -13.46 7.84 -3.23
CA ILE A 43 -13.09 7.35 -4.57
C ILE A 43 -11.56 7.29 -4.66
N GLN A 44 -10.90 8.40 -4.35
CA GLN A 44 -9.43 8.48 -4.36
C GLN A 44 -8.81 7.49 -3.38
N LEU A 45 -9.43 7.25 -2.23
CA LEU A 45 -8.93 6.26 -1.27
C LEU A 45 -8.95 4.83 -1.81
N GLN A 46 -9.97 4.46 -2.60
CA GLN A 46 -10.00 3.16 -3.26
C GLN A 46 -8.92 3.07 -4.34
N ILE A 47 -8.68 4.14 -5.10
CA ILE A 47 -7.63 4.18 -6.12
C ILE A 47 -6.25 4.03 -5.45
N PHE A 48 -6.00 4.74 -4.36
CA PHE A 48 -4.80 4.61 -3.55
C PHE A 48 -4.58 3.16 -3.07
N LEU A 49 -5.61 2.52 -2.49
CA LEU A 49 -5.48 1.15 -2.00
C LEU A 49 -5.24 0.15 -3.15
N LYS A 50 -5.87 0.36 -4.32
CA LYS A 50 -5.62 -0.44 -5.53
C LYS A 50 -4.19 -0.26 -6.07
N ASN A 51 -3.64 0.94 -6.01
CA ASN A 51 -2.22 1.18 -6.32
C ASN A 51 -1.31 0.37 -5.36
N GLY A 52 -1.65 0.34 -4.07
CA GLY A 52 -0.99 -0.52 -3.09
C GLY A 52 -1.04 -2.02 -3.42
N LEU A 53 -2.18 -2.52 -3.91
CA LEU A 53 -2.31 -3.90 -4.39
C LEU A 53 -1.39 -4.19 -5.59
N ASN A 54 -1.25 -3.23 -6.52
CA ASN A 54 -0.32 -3.37 -7.64
C ASN A 54 1.14 -3.44 -7.14
N ILE A 55 1.53 -2.60 -6.18
CA ILE A 55 2.87 -2.64 -5.57
C ILE A 55 3.13 -4.00 -4.90
N LEU A 56 2.16 -4.56 -4.19
CA LEU A 56 2.26 -5.89 -3.59
C LEU A 56 2.42 -6.99 -4.66
N ARG A 57 1.68 -6.91 -5.76
CA ARG A 57 1.79 -7.84 -6.90
C ARG A 57 3.18 -7.77 -7.54
N GLU A 58 3.67 -6.58 -7.83
CA GLU A 58 5.00 -6.40 -8.42
C GLU A 58 6.11 -6.90 -7.48
N SER A 59 5.94 -6.70 -6.17
CA SER A 59 6.85 -7.24 -5.15
C SER A 59 6.88 -8.76 -5.13
N LEU A 60 5.72 -9.41 -5.27
CA LEU A 60 5.62 -10.87 -5.36
C LEU A 60 6.28 -11.40 -6.63
N LEU A 61 5.96 -10.82 -7.79
CA LEU A 61 6.52 -11.26 -9.07
C LEU A 61 8.04 -11.11 -9.09
N TYR A 62 8.56 -10.00 -8.56
CA TYR A 62 10.00 -9.77 -8.44
C TYR A 62 10.73 -10.79 -7.56
N THR A 63 10.05 -11.38 -6.57
CA THR A 63 10.67 -12.38 -5.67
C THR A 63 10.51 -13.82 -6.16
N MET A 64 9.58 -14.07 -7.09
CA MET A 64 9.25 -15.41 -7.57
C MET A 64 9.80 -15.74 -8.96
N ILE A 65 10.03 -14.72 -9.78
CA ILE A 65 10.42 -14.89 -11.19
C ILE A 65 11.82 -14.34 -11.38
N ASP A 66 12.74 -15.20 -11.81
CA ASP A 66 14.11 -14.81 -12.16
C ASP A 66 14.09 -13.78 -13.31
N ASP A 67 14.97 -12.78 -13.22
CA ASP A 67 15.11 -11.67 -14.18
C ASP A 67 13.84 -10.83 -14.41
N TYR A 68 12.86 -10.90 -13.50
CA TYR A 68 11.63 -10.12 -13.59
C TYR A 68 11.88 -8.62 -13.59
N GLN A 69 11.33 -7.93 -14.59
CA GLN A 69 11.35 -6.48 -14.71
C GLN A 69 10.09 -5.89 -14.08
N ILE A 70 10.26 -5.16 -12.98
CA ILE A 70 9.17 -4.47 -12.29
C ILE A 70 8.52 -3.45 -13.23
N LYS A 71 7.21 -3.56 -13.37
CA LYS A 71 6.39 -2.71 -14.23
C LYS A 71 5.92 -1.47 -13.46
N ALA A 72 6.87 -0.58 -13.18
CA ALA A 72 6.62 0.72 -12.56
C ALA A 72 7.62 1.75 -13.08
N GLU A 73 7.39 3.03 -12.77
CA GLU A 73 8.36 4.08 -13.03
C GLU A 73 9.70 3.83 -12.32
N LYS A 74 10.80 4.32 -12.88
CA LYS A 74 12.15 4.09 -12.37
C LYS A 74 12.28 4.38 -10.87
N ASP A 75 11.75 5.51 -10.42
CA ASP A 75 11.83 5.94 -9.02
C ASP A 75 11.04 5.03 -8.08
N GLN A 76 9.99 4.36 -8.58
CA GLN A 76 9.19 3.40 -7.84
C GLN A 76 9.80 2.01 -7.83
N GLN A 77 10.54 1.62 -8.88
CA GLN A 77 11.17 0.30 -8.98
C GLN A 77 12.12 0.05 -7.80
N ASP A 78 12.94 1.03 -7.42
CA ASP A 78 13.88 0.88 -6.30
C ASP A 78 13.18 0.70 -4.95
N PHE A 79 12.03 1.37 -4.77
CA PHE A 79 11.18 1.15 -3.61
C PHE A 79 10.62 -0.28 -3.61
N ILE A 80 10.03 -0.74 -4.73
CA ILE A 80 9.45 -2.08 -4.85
C ILE A 80 10.51 -3.17 -4.59
N LYS A 81 11.73 -3.02 -5.13
CA LYS A 81 12.85 -3.95 -4.88
C LYS A 81 13.27 -4.03 -3.41
N LYS A 82 13.19 -2.93 -2.67
CA LYS A 82 13.51 -2.92 -1.23
C LYS A 82 12.36 -3.47 -0.42
N PHE A 83 11.14 -3.06 -0.76
CA PHE A 83 9.91 -3.48 -0.10
C PHE A 83 9.64 -4.98 -0.24
N SER A 84 9.93 -5.56 -1.40
CA SER A 84 9.79 -7.00 -1.64
C SER A 84 10.65 -7.86 -0.70
N LYS A 85 11.73 -7.31 -0.13
CA LYS A 85 12.58 -8.00 0.84
C LYS A 85 12.03 -8.00 2.26
N THR A 86 11.04 -7.15 2.56
CA THR A 86 10.44 -7.05 3.90
C THR A 86 9.22 -7.96 4.07
N LEU A 87 8.84 -8.68 3.00
CA LEU A 87 7.63 -9.48 2.89
C LEU A 87 7.96 -10.85 2.29
N ASN A 88 7.26 -11.90 2.72
CA ASN A 88 7.25 -13.19 2.02
C ASN A 88 5.89 -13.37 1.32
N ALA A 89 5.77 -14.40 0.47
CA ALA A 89 4.54 -14.66 -0.28
C ALA A 89 3.28 -14.74 0.61
N SER A 90 3.37 -15.39 1.78
CA SER A 90 2.24 -15.51 2.72
C SER A 90 1.84 -14.15 3.32
N TYR A 91 2.79 -13.30 3.68
CA TYR A 91 2.51 -11.94 4.16
C TYR A 91 1.99 -11.03 3.06
N ILE A 92 2.43 -11.21 1.81
CA ILE A 92 1.87 -10.49 0.67
C ILE A 92 0.41 -10.88 0.47
N GLU A 93 0.09 -12.18 0.39
CA GLU A 93 -1.28 -12.69 0.24
C GLU A 93 -2.20 -12.16 1.34
N LYS A 94 -1.79 -12.29 2.61
CA LYS A 94 -2.56 -11.79 3.75
C LYS A 94 -2.77 -10.27 3.70
N SER A 95 -1.77 -9.51 3.28
CA SER A 95 -1.90 -8.05 3.11
C SER A 95 -2.84 -7.70 1.97
N TYR A 96 -2.78 -8.47 0.88
CA TYR A 96 -3.66 -8.32 -0.28
C TYR A 96 -5.13 -8.53 0.10
N GLU A 97 -5.44 -9.58 0.87
CA GLU A 97 -6.79 -9.84 1.39
C GLU A 97 -7.29 -8.69 2.28
N GLN A 98 -6.49 -8.28 3.26
CA GLN A 98 -6.85 -7.22 4.22
C GLN A 98 -7.10 -5.87 3.53
N ILE A 99 -6.31 -5.54 2.50
CA ILE A 99 -6.51 -4.33 1.71
C ILE A 99 -7.81 -4.43 0.90
N ASN A 100 -8.10 -5.57 0.27
CA ASN A 100 -9.35 -5.77 -0.48
C ASN A 100 -10.60 -5.69 0.41
N GLU A 101 -10.58 -6.27 1.61
CA GLU A 101 -11.66 -6.10 2.60
C GLU A 101 -11.92 -4.63 2.90
N VAL A 102 -10.86 -3.84 3.11
CA VAL A 102 -10.99 -2.42 3.40
C VAL A 102 -11.51 -1.63 2.20
N ILE A 103 -11.08 -1.95 0.98
CA ILE A 103 -11.66 -1.38 -0.25
C ILE A 103 -13.18 -1.66 -0.29
N TYR A 104 -13.60 -2.90 -0.03
CA TYR A 104 -15.00 -3.30 0.00
C TYR A 104 -15.80 -2.53 1.07
N HIS A 105 -15.25 -2.37 2.28
CA HIS A 105 -15.90 -1.60 3.34
C HIS A 105 -16.01 -0.12 2.99
N ILE A 106 -14.98 0.49 2.40
CA ILE A 106 -14.99 1.88 1.96
C ILE A 106 -16.08 2.10 0.89
N GLN A 107 -16.24 1.16 -0.06
CA GLN A 107 -17.33 1.20 -1.04
C GLN A 107 -18.71 1.25 -0.38
N ARG A 108 -18.87 0.58 0.77
CA ARG A 108 -20.10 0.53 1.56
C ARG A 108 -20.25 1.64 2.59
N ASN A 109 -19.53 2.75 2.43
CA ASN A 109 -19.57 3.92 3.31
C ASN A 109 -18.93 3.72 4.70
N ALA A 110 -17.98 2.79 4.85
CA ALA A 110 -17.16 2.77 6.06
C ALA A 110 -16.35 4.08 6.22
N ASN A 111 -16.09 4.47 7.47
CA ASN A 111 -15.24 5.61 7.76
C ASN A 111 -13.79 5.32 7.34
N GLY A 112 -13.27 6.06 6.35
CA GLY A 112 -11.96 5.83 5.76
C GLY A 112 -10.82 5.93 6.77
N ARG A 113 -10.83 6.95 7.64
CA ARG A 113 -9.84 7.14 8.71
C ARG A 113 -9.74 5.92 9.62
N ILE A 114 -10.88 5.44 10.14
CA ILE A 114 -10.91 4.29 11.05
C ILE A 114 -10.48 3.02 10.31
N ALA A 115 -10.97 2.81 9.08
CA ALA A 115 -10.64 1.64 8.28
C ALA A 115 -9.14 1.57 7.97
N LEU A 116 -8.52 2.68 7.56
CA LEU A 116 -7.08 2.76 7.28
C LEU A 116 -6.23 2.57 8.53
N TYR A 117 -6.63 3.18 9.65
CA TYR A 117 -5.87 3.01 10.88
C TYR A 117 -5.94 1.57 11.38
N ASN A 118 -7.11 0.94 11.36
CA ASN A 118 -7.28 -0.47 11.69
C ASN A 118 -6.44 -1.35 10.76
N LEU A 119 -6.45 -1.09 9.45
CA LEU A 119 -5.62 -1.78 8.48
C LEU A 119 -4.12 -1.64 8.82
N SER A 120 -3.67 -0.46 9.19
CA SER A 120 -2.28 -0.21 9.60
C SER A 120 -1.87 -1.09 10.79
N LEU A 121 -2.76 -1.25 11.77
CA LEU A 121 -2.55 -2.12 12.94
C LEU A 121 -2.46 -3.60 12.56
N LYS A 122 -3.16 -4.02 11.50
CA LYS A 122 -3.07 -5.39 10.96
C LYS A 122 -1.79 -5.59 10.17
N LEU A 123 -1.48 -4.68 9.24
CA LEU A 123 -0.34 -4.78 8.32
C LEU A 123 1.02 -4.81 9.03
N ARG A 124 1.19 -4.16 10.18
CA ARG A 124 2.45 -4.19 10.95
C ARG A 124 2.91 -5.60 11.37
N TYR A 125 2.01 -6.59 11.34
CA TYR A 125 2.31 -7.99 11.65
C TYR A 125 2.59 -8.83 10.40
N ASN A 126 2.40 -8.26 9.22
CA ASN A 126 2.64 -8.93 7.96
C ASN A 126 3.97 -8.49 7.39
N PHE A 127 5.04 -8.45 8.19
CA PHE A 127 6.40 -8.16 7.72
C PHE A 127 7.36 -9.16 8.32
N ILE A 128 8.38 -9.53 7.55
CA ILE A 128 9.52 -10.30 8.03
C ILE A 128 10.30 -9.40 9.01
N ARG A 129 10.65 -9.95 10.18
CA ARG A 129 11.45 -9.27 11.21
C ARG A 129 12.80 -9.94 11.37
#